data_AF-A0A2X1QEP8-F1
#
_entry.id   AF-A0A2X1QEP8-F1
#
_cell.length_a   1.000
_cell.length_b   1.000
_cell.length_c   1.000
_cell.angle_alpha   90.00
_cell.angle_beta   90.00
_cell.angle_gamma   90.00
#
_symmetry.space_group_name_H-M   'P 1'
#
loop_
_entity.id
_entity.type
_entity.pdbx_description
1 polymer ?
#
loop_
_entity_poly.entity_id
_entity_poly.type
_entity_poly.pdbx_seq_one_letter_code
_entity_poly.pdbx_strand_id
1 'polypeptide(L)'
;MLDLRQRDFSAPILQATGLPRRLFPRLVEAGQPIGALLPEAAALLGLPVGIPVISAGHDTQFALFGAGAGQDEPVLSSGTWEILMVRSAQVDTSLLCDYSGSTCELDSQPGRYNPGMQWLASGVLEWVRKLLYSADTPWQTLIDEAQAIPPGAQGVRMQCDLLASQHAGWQGVTLNTTRGHFYRAALEGLSDQLAQHLQTLEKIGGFRAKELLLVGGGSRNALWNQIKANRLGIPIKVLDDAETTVAGAAMFGWYGVGEFSSPEQARAQVAYRYRYFWPQTEPELIEEA
;
A
#
# COMPACT_ATOMS: atom_id res chain seq x y z
N MET A 1 5.08 19.36 -9.72
CA MET A 1 5.45 20.72 -9.27
C MET A 1 6.69 20.73 -8.37
N LEU A 2 6.91 19.71 -7.54
CA LEU A 2 8.08 19.62 -6.64
C LEU A 2 9.32 19.07 -7.38
N ASP A 3 10.50 19.62 -7.08
CA ASP A 3 11.79 19.03 -7.37
C ASP A 3 12.25 18.20 -6.17
N LEU A 4 12.33 16.87 -6.34
CA LEU A 4 12.65 15.95 -5.26
C LEU A 4 14.08 16.09 -4.73
N ARG A 5 15.04 16.51 -5.58
CA ARG A 5 16.44 16.67 -5.18
C ARG A 5 16.65 17.96 -4.41
N GLN A 6 16.02 19.04 -4.89
CA GLN A 6 16.09 20.35 -4.22
C GLN A 6 15.17 20.45 -3.01
N ARG A 7 14.18 19.55 -2.90
CA ARG A 7 13.10 19.61 -1.89
C ARG A 7 12.40 20.97 -1.87
N ASP A 8 12.19 21.56 -3.05
CA ASP A 8 11.45 22.80 -3.25
C ASP A 8 10.67 22.75 -4.57
N PHE A 9 9.79 23.73 -4.81
CA PHE A 9 9.05 23.84 -6.06
C PHE A 9 10.00 24.01 -7.24
N SER A 10 9.80 23.19 -8.28
CA SER A 10 10.60 23.18 -9.50
C SER A 10 10.39 24.46 -10.30
N ALA A 11 11.45 25.29 -10.40
CA ALA A 11 11.40 26.52 -11.20
C ALA A 11 11.05 26.28 -12.68
N PRO A 12 11.59 25.25 -13.38
CA PRO A 12 11.16 24.91 -14.74
C PRO A 12 9.66 24.61 -14.87
N ILE A 13 9.09 23.85 -13.92
CA ILE A 13 7.66 23.50 -13.97
C ILE A 13 6.79 24.74 -13.63
N LEU A 14 7.19 25.55 -12.66
CA LEU A 14 6.52 26.81 -12.33
C LEU A 14 6.52 27.76 -13.54
N GLN A 15 7.64 27.88 -14.24
CA GLN A 15 7.74 28.69 -15.45
C GLN A 15 6.84 28.14 -16.57
N ALA A 16 6.85 26.83 -16.81
CA ALA A 16 6.02 26.20 -17.83
C ALA A 16 4.51 26.34 -17.58
N THR A 17 4.10 26.39 -16.30
CA THR A 17 2.71 26.57 -15.90
C THR A 17 2.29 28.04 -15.75
N GLY A 18 3.24 28.99 -15.86
CA GLY A 18 2.99 30.42 -15.63
C GLY A 18 2.65 30.77 -14.18
N LEU A 19 2.93 29.89 -13.22
CA LEU A 19 2.60 30.07 -11.81
C LEU A 19 3.77 30.70 -11.04
N PRO A 20 3.59 31.88 -10.40
CA PRO A 20 4.67 32.49 -9.65
C PRO A 20 4.91 31.79 -8.29
N ARG A 21 6.19 31.59 -7.91
CA ARG A 21 6.62 30.91 -6.67
C ARG A 21 5.99 31.48 -5.39
N ARG A 22 5.67 32.78 -5.37
CA ARG A 22 5.04 33.48 -4.23
C ARG A 22 3.64 32.99 -3.87
N LEU A 23 2.97 32.24 -4.76
CA LEU A 23 1.65 31.63 -4.47
C LEU A 23 1.77 30.37 -3.62
N PHE A 24 2.97 29.81 -3.52
CA PHE A 24 3.21 28.58 -2.78
C PHE A 24 3.84 28.89 -1.42
N PRO A 25 3.39 28.23 -0.34
CA PRO A 25 3.94 28.46 0.99
C PRO A 25 5.40 27.97 1.09
N ARG A 26 6.03 28.29 2.21
CA ARG A 26 7.30 27.64 2.60
C ARG A 26 7.01 26.17 2.89
N LEU A 27 7.88 25.29 2.40
CA LEU A 27 7.83 23.87 2.77
C LEU A 27 8.36 23.69 4.20
N VAL A 28 7.71 22.81 4.94
CA VAL A 28 8.07 22.45 6.31
C VAL A 28 8.14 20.93 6.41
N GLU A 29 8.96 20.44 7.32
CA GLU A 29 9.10 19.00 7.55
C GLU A 29 8.03 18.51 8.52
N ALA A 30 7.64 17.23 8.38
CA ALA A 30 6.75 16.60 9.35
C ALA A 30 7.35 16.67 10.76
N GLY A 31 6.50 16.93 11.76
CA GLY A 31 6.93 17.13 13.14
C GLY A 31 7.38 18.56 13.47
N GLN A 32 7.51 19.46 12.49
CA GLN A 32 7.81 20.87 12.79
C GLN A 32 6.58 21.61 13.34
N PRO A 33 6.72 22.40 14.42
CA PRO A 33 5.68 23.33 14.83
C PRO A 33 5.45 24.41 13.76
N ILE A 34 4.21 24.56 13.31
CA ILE A 34 3.81 25.55 12.29
C ILE A 34 3.03 26.73 12.88
N GLY A 35 2.73 26.69 14.18
CA GLY A 35 2.04 27.74 14.89
C GLY A 35 1.33 27.19 16.12
N ALA A 36 0.32 27.92 16.58
CA ALA A 36 -0.54 27.54 17.68
C ALA A 36 -2.00 27.72 17.29
N LEU A 37 -2.89 26.94 17.92
CA LEU A 37 -4.32 26.97 17.65
C LEU A 37 -4.88 28.36 18.00
N LEU A 38 -5.46 29.03 17.00
CA LEU A 38 -6.03 30.37 17.14
C LEU A 38 -7.31 30.35 17.99
N PRO A 39 -7.67 31.46 18.68
CA PRO A 39 -8.84 31.52 19.56
C PRO A 39 -10.15 31.07 18.89
N GLU A 40 -10.39 31.50 17.65
CA GLU A 40 -11.58 31.17 16.88
C GLU A 40 -11.65 29.67 16.50
N ALA A 41 -10.51 29.07 16.16
CA ALA A 41 -10.42 27.65 15.84
C ALA A 41 -10.55 26.77 17.09
N ALA A 42 -9.94 27.21 18.20
CA ALA A 42 -10.07 26.61 19.51
C ALA A 42 -11.55 26.57 19.98
N ALA A 43 -12.27 27.68 19.83
CA ALA A 43 -13.69 27.76 20.16
C ALA A 43 -14.55 26.81 19.30
N LEU A 44 -14.26 26.70 18.00
CA LEU A 44 -14.97 25.79 17.09
C LEU A 44 -14.74 24.31 17.43
N LEU A 45 -13.51 23.95 17.79
CA LEU A 45 -13.12 22.56 18.06
C LEU A 45 -13.36 22.14 19.53
N GLY A 46 -13.69 23.07 20.42
CA GLY A 46 -13.80 22.81 21.85
C GLY A 46 -12.45 22.49 22.50
N LEU A 47 -11.36 23.05 21.98
CA LEU A 47 -9.98 22.80 22.42
C LEU A 47 -9.38 24.05 23.09
N PRO A 48 -8.37 23.89 23.96
CA PRO A 48 -7.60 25.02 24.50
C PRO A 48 -6.94 25.90 23.42
N VAL A 49 -7.01 27.22 23.61
CA VAL A 49 -6.27 28.20 22.80
C VAL A 49 -4.77 27.99 23.00
N GLY A 50 -3.98 28.12 21.94
CA GLY A 50 -2.53 28.08 22.03
C GLY A 50 -1.92 26.68 21.98
N ILE A 51 -2.71 25.62 21.78
CA ILE A 51 -2.17 24.28 21.54
C ILE A 51 -1.22 24.31 20.33
N PRO A 52 0.01 23.78 20.44
CA PRO A 52 0.92 23.69 19.31
C PRO A 52 0.30 22.95 18.13
N VAL A 53 0.39 23.53 16.93
CA VAL A 53 0.00 22.89 15.68
C VAL A 53 1.25 22.36 15.03
N ILE A 54 1.33 21.04 14.89
CA ILE A 54 2.48 20.34 14.32
C ILE A 54 2.18 19.94 12.87
N SER A 55 3.12 20.15 11.97
CA SER A 55 2.97 19.73 10.57
C SER A 55 2.93 18.21 10.48
N ALA A 56 1.91 17.70 9.82
CA ALA A 56 1.93 16.38 9.20
C ALA A 56 2.17 16.56 7.68
N GLY A 57 1.90 15.52 6.91
CA GLY A 57 2.06 15.49 5.46
C GLY A 57 0.99 14.60 4.83
N HIS A 58 1.31 13.97 3.71
CA HIS A 58 0.37 13.13 2.97
C HIS A 58 0.12 11.82 3.73
N ASP A 59 -1.11 11.30 3.66
CA ASP A 59 -1.55 10.16 4.48
C ASP A 59 -0.69 8.90 4.29
N THR A 60 -0.31 8.58 3.05
CA THR A 60 0.52 7.41 2.72
C THR A 60 1.88 7.46 3.43
N GLN A 61 2.51 8.62 3.56
CA GLN A 61 3.80 8.80 4.25
C GLN A 61 3.73 8.33 5.71
N PHE A 62 2.62 8.64 6.38
CA PHE A 62 2.39 8.27 7.78
C PHE A 62 1.81 6.87 7.91
N ALA A 63 1.07 6.38 6.91
CA ALA A 63 0.64 4.98 6.86
C ALA A 63 1.86 4.03 6.85
N LEU A 64 2.88 4.35 6.04
CA LEU A 64 4.12 3.57 5.98
C LEU A 64 4.86 3.59 7.32
N PHE A 65 5.09 4.79 7.85
CA PHE A 65 5.80 4.95 9.12
C PHE A 65 5.06 4.29 10.28
N GLY A 66 3.76 4.58 10.39
CA GLY A 66 2.88 4.12 11.46
C GLY A 66 2.59 2.62 11.40
N ALA A 67 2.66 1.98 10.23
CA ALA A 67 2.58 0.53 10.11
C ALA A 67 3.82 -0.20 10.66
N GLY A 68 4.86 0.54 11.04
CA GLY A 68 6.11 0.00 11.54
C GLY A 68 7.16 -0.25 10.46
N ALA A 69 6.93 0.18 9.21
CA ALA A 69 7.83 -0.11 8.10
C ALA A 69 9.21 0.51 8.31
N GLY A 70 10.24 -0.33 8.24
CA GLY A 70 11.64 0.05 8.20
C GLY A 70 12.04 0.69 6.89
N GLN A 71 13.34 0.91 6.73
CA GLN A 71 13.92 1.26 5.43
C GLN A 71 13.91 0.01 4.54
N ASP A 72 13.57 0.18 3.27
CA ASP A 72 13.55 -0.86 2.25
C ASP A 72 12.57 -2.02 2.55
N GLU A 73 11.65 -1.80 3.48
CA GLU A 73 10.52 -2.69 3.79
C GLU A 73 9.28 -2.21 3.03
N PRO A 74 8.85 -2.92 1.98
CA PRO A 74 7.67 -2.53 1.23
C PRO A 74 6.41 -2.78 2.05
N VAL A 75 5.43 -1.89 1.87
CA VAL A 75 4.09 -1.98 2.44
C VAL A 75 3.09 -2.01 1.30
N LEU A 76 2.22 -3.02 1.32
CA LEU A 76 1.07 -3.13 0.46
C LEU A 76 -0.18 -2.73 1.24
N SER A 77 -0.78 -1.60 0.87
CA SER A 77 -2.14 -1.28 1.28
C SER A 77 -3.10 -1.93 0.30
N SER A 78 -3.83 -2.94 0.77
CA SER A 78 -4.75 -3.75 -0.04
C SER A 78 -6.19 -3.31 0.19
N GLY A 79 -6.63 -2.33 -0.59
CA GLY A 79 -8.02 -1.85 -0.68
C GLY A 79 -8.64 -2.17 -2.03
N THR A 80 -9.65 -1.39 -2.44
CA THR A 80 -10.21 -1.43 -3.81
C THR A 80 -9.08 -1.31 -4.85
N TRP A 81 -8.15 -0.40 -4.58
CA TRP A 81 -6.85 -0.32 -5.22
C TRP A 81 -5.79 -0.92 -4.30
N GLU A 82 -4.77 -1.53 -4.88
CA GLU A 82 -3.53 -1.86 -4.18
C GLU A 82 -2.52 -0.76 -4.39
N ILE A 83 -1.93 -0.29 -3.29
CA ILE A 83 -0.87 0.71 -3.25
C ILE A 83 0.33 0.04 -2.59
N LEU A 84 1.33 -0.28 -3.39
CA LEU A 84 2.61 -0.83 -2.94
C LEU A 84 3.62 0.31 -2.86
N MET A 85 4.14 0.60 -1.68
CA MET A 85 5.15 1.65 -1.49
C MET A 85 6.26 1.18 -0.57
N VAL A 86 7.40 1.84 -0.62
CA VAL A 86 8.56 1.53 0.23
C VAL A 86 9.17 2.81 0.78
N ARG A 87 9.76 2.75 1.96
CA ARG A 87 10.57 3.86 2.49
C ARG A 87 12.02 3.63 2.07
N SER A 88 12.50 4.37 1.06
CA SER A 88 13.87 4.21 0.54
C SER A 88 14.71 5.47 0.72
N ALA A 89 16.02 5.30 0.91
CA ALA A 89 16.99 6.38 0.91
C ALA A 89 17.32 6.89 -0.50
N GLN A 90 16.93 6.15 -1.54
CA GLN A 90 17.22 6.47 -2.93
C GLN A 90 16.03 6.16 -3.84
N VAL A 91 15.98 6.84 -4.98
CA VAL A 91 14.97 6.60 -6.00
C VAL A 91 15.54 6.99 -7.36
N ASP A 92 15.42 6.10 -8.34
CA ASP A 92 15.66 6.42 -9.74
C ASP A 92 14.37 7.00 -10.35
N THR A 93 14.22 8.31 -10.26
CA THR A 93 13.04 9.02 -10.78
C THR A 93 12.91 8.94 -12.29
N SER A 94 13.99 8.61 -13.02
CA SER A 94 13.96 8.52 -14.48
C SER A 94 13.16 7.31 -14.96
N LEU A 95 13.04 6.27 -14.13
CA LEU A 95 12.27 5.07 -14.43
C LEU A 95 10.77 5.24 -14.20
N LEU A 96 10.34 6.24 -13.42
CA LEU A 96 8.92 6.40 -13.07
C LEU A 96 8.03 6.59 -14.31
N CYS A 97 8.51 7.31 -15.33
CA CYS A 97 7.71 7.52 -16.54
C CYS A 97 7.51 6.25 -17.38
N ASP A 98 8.32 5.21 -17.16
CA ASP A 98 8.27 3.96 -17.95
C ASP A 98 7.20 3.00 -17.43
N TYR A 99 6.69 3.22 -16.22
CA TYR A 99 5.77 2.31 -15.55
C TYR A 99 4.48 3.02 -15.16
N SER A 100 3.37 2.62 -15.81
CA SER A 100 2.03 3.09 -15.46
C SER A 100 1.71 2.79 -13.99
N GLY A 101 1.05 3.74 -13.32
CA GLY A 101 0.73 3.65 -11.90
C GLY A 101 1.93 3.83 -10.95
N SER A 102 3.13 4.09 -11.47
CA SER A 102 4.26 4.40 -10.61
C SER A 102 4.20 5.86 -10.13
N THR A 103 4.55 6.07 -8.87
CA THR A 103 4.58 7.38 -8.22
C THR A 103 5.80 7.49 -7.33
N CYS A 104 6.14 8.72 -6.93
CA CYS A 104 7.12 8.94 -5.87
C CYS A 104 6.73 10.17 -5.07
N GLU A 105 6.73 9.99 -3.75
CA GLU A 105 6.55 11.06 -2.78
C GLU A 105 7.83 11.25 -1.96
N LEU A 106 7.93 12.37 -1.23
CA LEU A 106 8.89 12.44 -0.13
C LEU A 106 8.44 11.50 0.99
N ASP A 107 9.35 10.96 1.78
CA ASP A 107 8.99 10.26 3.02
C ASP A 107 8.57 11.26 4.11
N SER A 108 7.88 10.78 5.13
CA SER A 108 7.62 11.55 6.36
C SER A 108 8.91 12.01 7.05
N GLN A 109 10.04 11.35 6.78
CA GLN A 109 11.36 11.78 7.26
C GLN A 109 12.21 12.42 6.15
N PRO A 110 12.94 13.51 6.46
CA PRO A 110 13.84 14.14 5.51
C PRO A 110 14.91 13.18 4.97
N GLY A 111 15.27 13.35 3.70
CA GLY A 111 16.31 12.55 3.05
C GLY A 111 15.88 11.15 2.60
N ARG A 112 14.58 10.82 2.71
CA ARG A 112 14.00 9.58 2.21
C ARG A 112 12.85 9.86 1.23
N TYR A 113 12.50 8.82 0.48
CA TYR A 113 11.50 8.84 -0.57
C TYR A 113 10.52 7.68 -0.40
N ASN A 114 9.31 7.86 -0.91
CA ASN A 114 8.31 6.82 -1.02
C ASN A 114 7.95 6.56 -2.49
N PRO A 115 8.81 5.86 -3.26
CA PRO A 115 8.39 5.33 -4.54
C PRO A 115 7.29 4.29 -4.34
N GLY A 116 6.39 4.19 -5.31
CA GLY A 116 5.26 3.29 -5.24
C GLY A 116 4.70 2.86 -6.58
N MET A 117 3.85 1.84 -6.53
CA MET A 117 3.08 1.29 -7.64
C MET A 117 1.61 1.20 -7.20
N GLN A 118 0.69 1.59 -8.09
CA GLN A 118 -0.75 1.62 -7.80
C GLN A 118 -1.55 0.97 -8.93
N TRP A 119 -2.46 0.06 -8.60
CA TRP A 119 -3.32 -0.63 -9.57
C TRP A 119 -4.65 -1.07 -8.96
N LEU A 120 -5.65 -1.33 -9.80
CA LEU A 120 -6.95 -1.84 -9.36
C LEU A 120 -6.78 -3.30 -8.91
N ALA A 121 -7.15 -3.62 -7.67
CA ALA A 121 -6.98 -4.95 -7.11
C ALA A 121 -8.29 -5.50 -6.54
N SER A 122 -8.65 -5.20 -5.28
CA SER A 122 -9.89 -5.75 -4.71
C SER A 122 -11.14 -5.29 -5.45
N GLY A 123 -11.09 -4.18 -6.20
CA GLY A 123 -12.16 -3.78 -7.12
C GLY A 123 -12.43 -4.82 -8.21
N VAL A 124 -11.40 -5.54 -8.67
CA VAL A 124 -11.54 -6.70 -9.58
C VAL A 124 -12.29 -7.81 -8.85
N LEU A 125 -11.93 -8.12 -7.60
CA LEU A 125 -12.59 -9.16 -6.80
C LEU A 125 -14.05 -8.83 -6.49
N GLU A 126 -14.35 -7.56 -6.21
CA GLU A 126 -15.72 -7.05 -6.06
C GLU A 126 -16.52 -7.17 -7.35
N TRP A 127 -15.90 -6.87 -8.50
CA TRP A 127 -16.51 -7.05 -9.81
C TRP A 127 -16.80 -8.53 -10.10
N VAL A 128 -15.84 -9.44 -9.83
CA VAL A 128 -16.06 -10.89 -9.95
C VAL A 128 -17.20 -11.35 -9.04
N ARG A 129 -17.23 -10.87 -7.79
CA ARG A 129 -18.33 -11.16 -6.85
C ARG A 129 -19.68 -10.74 -7.43
N LYS A 130 -19.79 -9.51 -7.93
CA LYS A 130 -21.03 -8.99 -8.53
C LYS A 130 -21.47 -9.77 -9.77
N LEU A 131 -20.53 -10.31 -10.54
CA LEU A 131 -20.81 -11.03 -11.79
C LEU A 131 -21.29 -12.48 -11.54
N LEU A 132 -20.72 -13.16 -10.55
CA LEU A 132 -20.87 -14.62 -10.38
C LEU A 132 -21.65 -15.04 -9.13
N TYR A 133 -21.94 -14.11 -8.22
CA TYR A 133 -22.56 -14.39 -6.93
C TYR A 133 -23.69 -13.41 -6.66
N SER A 134 -24.63 -13.82 -5.80
CA SER A 134 -25.69 -12.93 -5.33
C SER A 134 -25.13 -11.92 -4.33
N ALA A 135 -25.78 -10.76 -4.20
CA ALA A 135 -25.31 -9.67 -3.33
C ALA A 135 -25.22 -10.06 -1.85
N ASP A 136 -26.04 -11.00 -1.41
CA ASP A 136 -26.12 -11.55 -0.06
C ASP A 136 -25.12 -12.69 0.20
N THR A 137 -24.46 -13.23 -0.84
CA THR A 137 -23.46 -14.29 -0.65
C THR A 137 -22.29 -13.75 0.21
N PRO A 138 -21.97 -14.39 1.36
CA PRO A 138 -20.84 -13.98 2.19
C PRO A 138 -19.50 -14.11 1.47
N TRP A 139 -18.55 -13.22 1.78
CA TRP A 139 -17.18 -13.31 1.24
C TRP A 139 -16.52 -14.67 1.54
N GLN A 140 -16.81 -15.26 2.69
CA GLN A 140 -16.25 -16.55 3.07
C GLN A 140 -16.62 -17.67 2.07
N THR A 141 -17.84 -17.67 1.53
CA THR A 141 -18.25 -18.65 0.51
C THR A 141 -17.37 -18.59 -0.74
N LEU A 142 -17.04 -17.39 -1.22
CA LEU A 142 -16.16 -17.21 -2.39
C LEU A 142 -14.75 -17.72 -2.10
N ILE A 143 -14.26 -17.44 -0.89
CA ILE A 143 -12.93 -17.85 -0.43
C ILE A 143 -12.86 -19.37 -0.32
N ASP A 144 -13.86 -20.01 0.29
CA ASP A 144 -13.92 -21.46 0.46
C ASP A 144 -14.01 -22.18 -0.89
N GLU A 145 -14.84 -21.68 -1.81
CA GLU A 145 -14.96 -22.24 -3.16
C GLU A 145 -13.66 -22.13 -3.94
N ALA A 146 -12.90 -21.03 -3.81
CA ALA A 146 -11.59 -20.90 -4.44
C ALA A 146 -10.48 -21.68 -3.71
N GLN A 147 -10.60 -21.89 -2.40
CA GLN A 147 -9.67 -22.69 -1.60
C GLN A 147 -9.73 -24.17 -2.01
N ALA A 148 -10.91 -24.66 -2.38
CA ALA A 148 -11.11 -26.02 -2.89
C ALA A 148 -10.52 -26.25 -4.29
N ILE A 149 -10.18 -25.18 -5.03
CA ILE A 149 -9.52 -25.28 -6.33
C ILE A 149 -8.00 -25.31 -6.12
N PRO A 150 -7.29 -26.30 -6.70
CA PRO A 150 -5.84 -26.40 -6.57
C PRO A 150 -5.12 -25.19 -7.19
N PRO A 151 -3.87 -24.89 -6.78
CA PRO A 151 -3.05 -23.87 -7.40
C PRO A 151 -2.99 -23.98 -8.93
N GLY A 152 -3.04 -22.83 -9.61
CA GLY A 152 -3.11 -22.75 -11.07
C GLY A 152 -4.52 -22.87 -11.65
N ALA A 153 -5.54 -22.92 -10.79
CA ALA A 153 -6.96 -22.96 -11.13
C ALA A 153 -7.32 -23.94 -12.26
N GLN A 154 -6.64 -25.09 -12.30
CA GLN A 154 -6.78 -26.12 -13.34
C GLN A 154 -6.66 -25.58 -14.78
N GLY A 155 -5.80 -24.59 -15.00
CA GLY A 155 -5.54 -23.99 -16.30
C GLY A 155 -6.35 -22.72 -16.60
N VAL A 156 -7.31 -22.35 -15.73
CA VAL A 156 -8.00 -21.06 -15.84
C VAL A 156 -7.09 -19.94 -15.37
N ARG A 157 -6.93 -18.90 -16.19
CA ARG A 157 -6.12 -17.71 -15.85
C ARG A 157 -6.94 -16.45 -16.02
N MET A 158 -6.66 -15.43 -15.22
CA MET A 158 -7.28 -14.12 -15.38
C MET A 158 -6.21 -13.03 -15.59
N GLN A 159 -6.32 -12.28 -16.68
CA GLN A 159 -5.64 -10.99 -16.78
C GLN A 159 -6.51 -9.93 -16.11
N CYS A 160 -6.01 -9.31 -15.05
CA CYS A 160 -6.81 -8.50 -14.13
C CYS A 160 -6.91 -7.00 -14.47
N ASP A 161 -6.22 -6.53 -15.52
CA ASP A 161 -6.24 -5.12 -15.93
C ASP A 161 -7.52 -4.75 -16.70
N LEU A 162 -8.64 -4.75 -15.99
CA LEU A 162 -9.98 -4.48 -16.53
C LEU A 162 -10.21 -3.00 -16.92
N LEU A 163 -9.30 -2.09 -16.56
CA LEU A 163 -9.45 -0.66 -16.86
C LEU A 163 -8.73 -0.26 -18.15
N ALA A 164 -7.54 -0.81 -18.39
CA ALA A 164 -6.70 -0.36 -19.50
C ALA A 164 -6.54 -1.41 -20.61
N SER A 165 -6.77 -2.70 -20.34
CA SER A 165 -6.48 -3.76 -21.31
C SER A 165 -7.73 -4.36 -21.96
N GLN A 166 -7.75 -4.39 -23.29
CA GLN A 166 -8.80 -5.06 -24.07
C GLN A 166 -8.70 -6.59 -24.04
N HIS A 167 -7.59 -7.13 -23.53
CA HIS A 167 -7.39 -8.58 -23.39
C HIS A 167 -7.79 -9.10 -22.00
N ALA A 168 -8.29 -8.21 -21.14
CA ALA A 168 -8.61 -8.53 -19.75
C ALA A 168 -9.78 -9.50 -19.65
N GLY A 169 -9.74 -10.35 -18.62
CA GLY A 169 -10.70 -11.43 -18.42
C GLY A 169 -10.06 -12.80 -18.33
N TRP A 170 -10.89 -13.83 -18.42
CA TRP A 170 -10.49 -15.21 -18.21
C TRP A 170 -10.11 -15.93 -19.51
N GLN A 171 -9.09 -16.78 -19.41
CA GLN A 171 -8.62 -17.68 -20.46
C GLN A 171 -8.57 -19.12 -19.92
N GLY A 172 -8.65 -20.12 -20.80
CA GLY A 172 -8.59 -21.53 -20.42
C GLY A 172 -9.90 -22.10 -19.84
N VAL A 173 -11.03 -21.43 -20.07
CA VAL A 173 -12.35 -21.85 -19.56
C VAL A 173 -12.84 -23.11 -20.29
N THR A 174 -13.29 -24.09 -19.51
CA THR A 174 -13.97 -25.32 -19.99
C THR A 174 -15.36 -25.47 -19.36
N LEU A 175 -16.14 -26.45 -19.81
CA LEU A 175 -17.46 -26.77 -19.21
C LEU A 175 -17.39 -27.20 -17.73
N ASN A 176 -16.22 -27.58 -17.23
CA ASN A 176 -16.02 -27.96 -15.82
C ASN A 176 -15.67 -26.76 -14.93
N THR A 177 -15.54 -25.56 -15.51
CA THR A 177 -15.16 -24.34 -14.77
C THR A 177 -16.31 -23.90 -13.88
N THR A 178 -16.01 -23.70 -12.60
CA THR A 178 -16.97 -23.19 -11.61
C THR A 178 -16.65 -21.74 -11.23
N ARG A 179 -17.56 -21.06 -10.54
CA ARG A 179 -17.30 -19.72 -9.99
C ARG A 179 -16.12 -19.68 -8.99
N GLY A 180 -15.82 -20.79 -8.32
CA GLY A 180 -14.61 -20.97 -7.52
C GLY A 180 -13.33 -20.88 -8.36
N HIS A 181 -13.31 -21.47 -9.56
CA HIS A 181 -12.17 -21.36 -10.49
C HIS A 181 -11.95 -19.91 -10.94
N PHE A 182 -13.02 -19.20 -11.28
CA PHE A 182 -12.93 -17.80 -11.68
C PHE A 182 -12.38 -16.90 -10.58
N TYR A 183 -12.85 -17.09 -9.34
CA TYR A 183 -12.34 -16.34 -8.19
C TYR A 183 -10.89 -16.72 -7.87
N ARG A 184 -10.54 -18.03 -7.89
CA ARG A 184 -9.16 -18.51 -7.70
C ARG A 184 -8.20 -17.89 -8.72
N ALA A 185 -8.56 -17.93 -10.01
CA ALA A 185 -7.76 -17.35 -11.08
C ALA A 185 -7.58 -15.83 -10.93
N ALA A 186 -8.58 -15.12 -10.39
CA ALA A 186 -8.46 -13.69 -10.08
C ALA A 186 -7.46 -13.41 -8.95
N LEU A 187 -7.51 -14.20 -7.87
CA LEU A 187 -6.54 -14.08 -6.75
C LEU A 187 -5.11 -14.35 -7.23
N GLU A 188 -4.90 -15.38 -8.05
CA GLU A 188 -3.60 -15.72 -8.62
C GLU A 188 -3.12 -14.65 -9.61
N GLY A 189 -3.98 -14.17 -10.50
CA GLY A 189 -3.65 -13.10 -11.47
C GLY A 189 -3.30 -11.76 -10.81
N LEU A 190 -4.00 -11.38 -9.74
CA LEU A 190 -3.62 -10.19 -8.96
C LEU A 190 -2.30 -10.39 -8.20
N SER A 191 -2.00 -11.61 -7.76
CA SER A 191 -0.73 -11.94 -7.11
C SER A 191 0.44 -11.93 -8.11
N ASP A 192 0.19 -12.34 -9.36
CA ASP A 192 1.14 -12.17 -10.47
C ASP A 192 1.45 -10.70 -10.74
N GLN A 193 0.42 -9.83 -10.77
CA GLN A 193 0.60 -8.38 -10.91
C GLN A 193 1.42 -7.81 -9.75
N LEU A 194 1.09 -8.18 -8.50
CA LEU A 194 1.87 -7.77 -7.33
C LEU A 194 3.35 -8.17 -7.46
N ALA A 195 3.65 -9.37 -7.94
CA ALA A 195 5.03 -9.82 -8.15
C ALA A 195 5.78 -8.95 -9.17
N GLN A 196 5.12 -8.58 -10.27
CA GLN A 196 5.69 -7.67 -11.28
C GLN A 196 5.91 -6.27 -10.71
N HIS A 197 4.92 -5.73 -10.00
CA HIS A 197 5.01 -4.41 -9.38
C HIS A 197 6.09 -4.34 -8.30
N LEU A 198 6.28 -5.40 -7.51
CA LEU A 198 7.36 -5.47 -6.53
C LEU A 198 8.73 -5.46 -7.22
N GLN A 199 8.92 -6.23 -8.29
CA GLN A 199 10.18 -6.24 -9.05
C GLN A 199 10.50 -4.86 -9.65
N THR A 200 9.49 -4.19 -10.20
CA THR A 200 9.62 -2.82 -10.70
C THR A 200 9.99 -1.85 -9.58
N LEU A 201 9.32 -1.95 -8.43
CA LEU A 201 9.59 -1.09 -7.29
C LEU A 201 11.00 -1.32 -6.72
N GLU A 202 11.44 -2.57 -6.61
CA GLU A 202 12.82 -2.95 -6.23
C GLU A 202 13.86 -2.30 -7.15
N LYS A 203 13.60 -2.28 -8.46
CA LYS A 203 14.45 -1.62 -9.45
C LYS A 203 14.48 -0.09 -9.27
N ILE A 204 13.31 0.54 -9.09
CA ILE A 204 13.19 2.00 -8.90
C ILE A 204 13.84 2.46 -7.59
N GLY A 205 13.61 1.74 -6.49
CA GLY A 205 14.12 2.09 -5.16
C GLY A 205 15.52 1.54 -4.85
N GLY A 206 16.07 0.68 -5.72
CA GLY A 206 17.38 0.06 -5.55
C GLY A 206 17.49 -0.79 -4.28
N PHE A 207 16.50 -1.66 -4.03
CA PHE A 207 16.45 -2.53 -2.86
C PHE A 207 16.01 -3.95 -3.21
N ARG A 208 16.03 -4.84 -2.21
CA ARG A 208 15.47 -6.20 -2.30
C ARG A 208 14.58 -6.47 -1.10
N ALA A 209 13.31 -6.76 -1.36
CA ALA A 209 12.34 -7.07 -0.32
C ALA A 209 12.67 -8.41 0.34
N LYS A 210 12.65 -8.43 1.67
CA LYS A 210 12.80 -9.64 2.48
C LYS A 210 11.48 -10.14 3.04
N GLU A 211 10.54 -9.23 3.24
CA GLU A 211 9.16 -9.46 3.64
C GLU A 211 8.28 -8.36 3.02
N LEU A 212 6.98 -8.58 2.95
CA LEU A 212 6.00 -7.58 2.54
C LEU A 212 5.03 -7.31 3.68
N LEU A 213 4.99 -6.08 4.17
CA LEU A 213 4.03 -5.65 5.17
C LEU A 213 2.67 -5.42 4.49
N LEU A 214 1.60 -6.03 5.00
CA LEU A 214 0.28 -5.96 4.42
C LEU A 214 -0.69 -5.29 5.39
N VAL A 215 -1.40 -4.27 4.89
CA VAL A 215 -2.48 -3.56 5.58
C VAL A 215 -3.73 -3.47 4.68
N GLY A 216 -4.85 -2.99 5.22
CA GLY A 216 -6.07 -2.76 4.46
C GLY A 216 -7.00 -3.97 4.35
N GLY A 217 -8.14 -3.81 3.68
CA GLY A 217 -9.23 -4.79 3.67
C GLY A 217 -8.86 -6.17 3.12
N GLY A 218 -7.93 -6.24 2.15
CA GLY A 218 -7.44 -7.49 1.57
C GLY A 218 -6.68 -8.38 2.55
N SER A 219 -6.15 -7.81 3.64
CA SER A 219 -5.50 -8.56 4.74
C SER A 219 -6.39 -9.62 5.39
N ARG A 220 -7.73 -9.49 5.27
CA ARG A 220 -8.71 -10.43 5.81
C ARG A 220 -8.84 -11.71 4.98
N ASN A 221 -8.44 -11.70 3.71
CA ASN A 221 -8.49 -12.87 2.84
C ASN A 221 -7.22 -13.73 3.03
N ALA A 222 -7.29 -14.68 3.98
CA ALA A 222 -6.16 -15.54 4.31
C ALA A 222 -5.65 -16.36 3.11
N LEU A 223 -6.54 -16.88 2.27
CA LEU A 223 -6.17 -17.59 1.04
C LEU A 223 -5.34 -16.69 0.12
N TRP A 224 -5.81 -15.47 -0.13
CA TRP A 224 -5.10 -14.55 -1.02
C TRP A 224 -3.73 -14.16 -0.47
N ASN A 225 -3.62 -13.94 0.84
CA ASN A 225 -2.33 -13.63 1.47
C ASN A 225 -1.35 -14.80 1.37
N GLN A 226 -1.83 -16.04 1.47
CA GLN A 226 -1.00 -17.22 1.24
C GLN A 226 -0.57 -17.33 -0.23
N ILE A 227 -1.47 -17.06 -1.19
CA ILE A 227 -1.13 -17.00 -2.62
C ILE A 227 -0.06 -15.94 -2.89
N LYS A 228 -0.18 -14.74 -2.28
CA LYS A 228 0.84 -13.68 -2.36
C LYS A 228 2.19 -14.17 -1.83
N ALA A 229 2.23 -14.79 -0.64
CA ALA A 229 3.46 -15.32 -0.06
C ALA A 229 4.14 -16.34 -0.99
N ASN A 230 3.37 -17.32 -1.48
CA ASN A 230 3.86 -18.34 -2.39
C ASN A 230 4.35 -17.73 -3.71
N ARG A 231 3.63 -16.72 -4.22
CA ARG A 231 3.96 -16.10 -5.50
C ARG A 231 5.21 -15.23 -5.45
N LEU A 232 5.39 -14.48 -4.36
CA LEU A 232 6.54 -13.61 -4.16
C LEU A 232 7.79 -14.35 -3.67
N GLY A 233 7.61 -15.51 -3.03
CA GLY A 233 8.71 -16.24 -2.40
C GLY A 233 9.28 -15.54 -1.17
N ILE A 234 8.53 -14.60 -0.57
CA ILE A 234 8.87 -13.90 0.68
C ILE A 234 7.66 -13.89 1.62
N PRO A 235 7.87 -13.75 2.94
CA PRO A 235 6.78 -13.73 3.91
C PRO A 235 5.87 -12.51 3.73
N ILE A 236 4.57 -12.72 3.90
CA ILE A 236 3.58 -11.64 4.04
C ILE A 236 3.33 -11.41 5.52
N LYS A 237 3.70 -10.23 5.99
CA LYS A 237 3.54 -9.78 7.38
C LYS A 237 2.28 -8.93 7.46
N VAL A 238 1.19 -9.53 7.92
CA VAL A 238 -0.09 -8.82 8.06
C VAL A 238 -0.13 -8.09 9.39
N LEU A 239 -0.31 -6.78 9.36
CA LEU A 239 -0.50 -5.97 10.55
C LEU A 239 -1.97 -6.01 10.99
N ASP A 240 -2.20 -6.36 12.26
CA ASP A 240 -3.52 -6.38 12.90
C ASP A 240 -3.83 -5.03 13.56
N ASP A 241 -3.71 -3.95 12.78
CA ASP A 241 -4.01 -2.58 13.19
C ASP A 241 -4.66 -1.83 12.02
N ALA A 242 -5.76 -1.14 12.29
CA ALA A 242 -6.57 -0.46 11.29
C ALA A 242 -6.11 0.98 11.02
N GLU A 243 -5.39 1.62 11.94
CA GLU A 243 -5.28 3.09 12.01
C GLU A 243 -3.83 3.58 11.90
N THR A 244 -3.05 3.01 10.97
CA THR A 244 -1.61 3.29 10.84
C THR A 244 -1.31 4.74 10.44
N THR A 245 -2.15 5.37 9.62
CA THR A 245 -1.98 6.76 9.18
C THR A 245 -2.03 7.74 10.36
N VAL A 246 -3.09 7.66 11.15
CA VAL A 246 -3.27 8.56 12.30
C VAL A 246 -2.26 8.26 13.40
N ALA A 247 -1.92 6.98 13.62
CA ALA A 247 -0.86 6.59 14.54
C ALA A 247 0.49 7.18 14.13
N GLY A 248 0.84 7.08 12.85
CA GLY A 248 2.04 7.70 12.30
C GLY A 248 2.05 9.22 12.49
N ALA A 249 0.95 9.91 12.17
CA ALA A 249 0.86 11.36 12.36
C ALA A 249 0.97 11.76 13.85
N ALA A 250 0.37 10.99 14.76
CA ALA A 250 0.48 11.20 16.20
C ALA A 250 1.91 11.06 16.71
N MET A 251 2.70 10.11 16.19
CA MET A 251 4.12 9.96 16.53
C MET A 251 4.94 11.21 16.20
N PHE A 252 4.67 11.82 15.04
CA PHE A 252 5.28 13.10 14.68
C PHE A 252 4.74 14.26 15.51
N GLY A 253 3.47 14.21 15.91
CA GLY A 253 2.88 15.15 16.86
C GLY A 253 3.59 15.14 18.21
N TRP A 254 3.78 13.96 18.81
CA TRP A 254 4.49 13.81 20.08
C TRP A 254 5.95 14.24 20.00
N TYR A 255 6.63 13.89 18.91
CA TYR A 255 7.96 14.42 18.62
C TYR A 255 7.96 15.95 18.53
N GLY A 256 7.01 16.54 17.80
CA GLY A 256 6.94 17.98 17.58
C GLY A 256 6.67 18.80 18.85
N VAL A 257 6.04 18.22 19.86
CA VAL A 257 5.84 18.85 21.19
C VAL A 257 6.95 18.50 22.20
N GLY A 258 7.94 17.68 21.80
CA GLY A 258 9.09 17.32 22.63
C GLY A 258 8.87 16.16 23.61
N GLU A 259 7.76 15.42 23.49
CA GLU A 259 7.48 14.25 24.34
C GLU A 259 8.45 13.09 24.04
N PHE A 260 8.81 12.92 22.76
CA PHE A 260 9.85 11.99 22.32
C PHE A 260 10.96 12.74 21.57
N SER A 261 12.20 12.25 21.66
CA SER A 261 13.32 12.92 20.98
C SER A 261 13.37 12.63 19.47
N SER A 262 12.57 11.67 18.98
CA SER A 262 12.38 11.41 17.55
C SER A 262 11.05 10.68 17.28
N PRO A 263 10.52 10.73 16.04
CA PRO A 263 9.36 9.93 15.66
C PRO A 263 9.60 8.42 15.85
N GLU A 264 10.82 7.92 15.68
CA GLU A 264 11.15 6.50 15.89
C GLU A 264 11.06 6.08 17.35
N GLN A 265 11.43 6.95 18.29
CA GLN A 265 11.24 6.67 19.71
C GLN A 265 9.76 6.57 20.08
N ALA A 266 8.94 7.45 19.52
CA ALA A 266 7.48 7.38 19.66
C ALA A 266 6.93 6.07 19.06
N ARG A 267 7.40 5.71 17.86
CA ARG A 267 7.03 4.46 17.18
C ARG A 267 7.42 3.21 17.97
N ALA A 268 8.57 3.23 18.64
CA ALA A 268 9.04 2.10 19.45
C ALA A 268 8.13 1.81 20.66
N GLN A 269 7.24 2.73 21.04
CA GLN A 269 6.23 2.49 22.08
C GLN A 269 5.03 1.68 21.59
N VAL A 270 4.89 1.47 20.27
CA VAL A 270 3.76 0.71 19.71
C VAL A 270 4.03 -0.78 19.77
N ALA A 271 3.14 -1.50 20.43
CA ALA A 271 3.15 -2.95 20.47
C ALA A 271 2.45 -3.54 19.24
N TYR A 272 3.16 -3.59 18.11
CA TYR A 272 2.63 -4.17 16.87
C TYR A 272 2.32 -5.66 17.02
N ARG A 273 1.18 -6.08 16.45
CA ARG A 273 0.79 -7.48 16.33
C ARG A 273 0.76 -7.87 14.86
N TYR A 274 1.53 -8.89 14.53
CA TYR A 274 1.66 -9.38 13.17
C TYR A 274 1.20 -10.83 13.04
N ARG A 275 0.49 -11.13 11.95
CA ARG A 275 0.25 -12.49 11.48
C ARG A 275 1.08 -12.73 10.22
N TYR A 276 1.81 -13.84 10.19
CA TYR A 276 2.69 -14.17 9.07
C TYR A 276 2.09 -15.25 8.18
N PHE A 277 2.23 -15.07 6.87
CA PHE A 277 2.06 -16.11 5.86
C PHE A 277 3.42 -16.37 5.22
N TRP A 278 3.97 -17.55 5.47
CA TRP A 278 5.27 -17.96 4.93
C TRP A 278 5.08 -18.62 3.57
N PRO A 279 6.00 -18.44 2.61
CA PRO A 279 5.97 -19.18 1.36
C PRO A 279 5.99 -20.69 1.64
N GLN A 280 5.02 -21.40 1.10
CA GLN A 280 4.96 -22.85 1.16
C GLN A 280 5.67 -23.40 -0.08
N THR A 281 6.78 -24.12 0.12
CA THR A 281 7.61 -24.62 -0.97
C THR A 281 7.04 -25.85 -1.69
N GLU A 282 5.99 -26.51 -1.18
CA GLU A 282 5.28 -27.61 -1.84
C GLU A 282 3.79 -27.61 -1.45
N PRO A 283 2.86 -28.07 -2.32
CA PRO A 283 1.50 -28.40 -1.88
C PRO A 283 1.58 -29.58 -0.92
N GLU A 284 0.92 -29.51 0.24
CA GLU A 284 0.70 -30.70 1.07
C GLU A 284 0.06 -31.78 0.19
N LEU A 285 0.82 -32.85 -0.07
CA LEU A 285 0.29 -34.07 -0.67
C LEU A 285 -0.78 -34.58 0.29
N ILE A 286 -2.04 -34.43 -0.09
CA ILE A 286 -3.14 -35.13 0.57
C ILE A 286 -2.96 -36.60 0.22
N GLU A 287 -2.35 -37.38 1.12
CA GLU A 287 -2.43 -38.83 1.07
C GLU A 287 -3.89 -39.23 1.32
N GLU A 288 -4.60 -39.59 0.26
CA GLU A 288 -5.88 -40.28 0.36
C GLU A 288 -5.62 -41.66 1.00
N ALA A 289 -6.18 -41.88 2.19
CA ALA A 289 -6.21 -43.17 2.89
C ALA A 289 -7.41 -44.02 2.45
#